data_AF-A0A1S3DV89-F1
#
_entry.id   AF-A0A1S3DV89-F1
#
_cell.length_a   1.000
_cell.length_b   1.000
_cell.length_c   1.000
_cell.angle_alpha   90.00
_cell.angle_beta   90.00
_cell.angle_gamma   90.00
#
_symmetry.space_group_name_H-M   'P 1'
#
loop_
_entity.id
_entity.type
_entity.pdbx_description
1 polymer ?
#
loop_
_entity_poly.entity_id
_entity_poly.type
_entity_poly.pdbx_seq_one_letter_code
_entity_poly.pdbx_strand_id
1 'polypeptide(L)'
;MNLSIPEAIKAGGRELKSIKEWNSFIYLQDLTSSLYTELKEKLTQCLTSIPDRTIYVILIALNRSILLVIEHQGQGRITLLDSHQHAPYGSVIVQTPAPNLQALCSWYCALLRHKCSMYELSFMYFPSAP
;
A
#
# COMPACT_ATOMS: atom_id res chain seq x y z
N MET A 1 -20.27 -8.34 -4.59
CA MET A 1 -19.20 -8.50 -5.59
C MET A 1 -18.00 -7.77 -5.04
N ASN A 2 -16.90 -8.46 -4.77
CA ASN A 2 -15.66 -7.80 -4.33
C ASN A 2 -14.93 -7.35 -5.60
N LEU A 3 -14.72 -6.05 -5.75
CA LEU A 3 -13.96 -5.49 -6.85
C LEU A 3 -12.48 -5.44 -6.46
N SER A 4 -11.59 -5.74 -7.40
CA SER A 4 -10.18 -5.34 -7.30
C SER A 4 -10.07 -3.81 -7.26
N ILE A 5 -8.93 -3.28 -6.82
CA ILE A 5 -8.69 -1.83 -6.85
C ILE A 5 -8.86 -1.24 -8.27
N PRO A 6 -8.30 -1.81 -9.34
CA PRO A 6 -8.53 -1.32 -10.70
C PRO A 6 -10.02 -1.24 -11.08
N GLU A 7 -10.80 -2.27 -10.73
CA GLU A 7 -12.24 -2.30 -11.00
C GLU A 7 -13.00 -1.23 -10.20
N ALA A 8 -12.62 -1.02 -8.93
CA ALA A 8 -13.19 0.00 -8.07
C ALA A 8 -12.89 1.42 -8.59
N ILE A 9 -11.66 1.68 -9.03
CA ILE A 9 -11.27 2.97 -9.65
C ILE A 9 -12.11 3.23 -10.90
N LYS A 10 -12.24 2.23 -11.77
CA LYS A 10 -13.05 2.32 -12.99
C LYS A 10 -14.53 2.60 -12.67
N ALA A 11 -15.07 1.97 -11.63
CA ALA A 11 -16.44 2.18 -11.17
C ALA A 11 -16.65 3.59 -10.57
N GLY A 12 -15.64 4.17 -9.91
CA GLY A 12 -15.70 5.51 -9.31
C GLY A 12 -15.75 6.67 -10.31
N GLY A 13 -15.57 6.41 -11.61
CA GLY A 13 -15.91 7.37 -12.67
C GLY A 13 -15.06 8.65 -12.66
N ARG A 14 -15.73 9.82 -12.75
CA ARG A 14 -15.05 11.11 -12.97
C ARG A 14 -14.26 11.60 -11.75
N GLU A 15 -14.65 11.24 -10.54
CA GLU A 15 -14.03 11.74 -9.30
C GLU A 15 -12.64 11.12 -9.06
N LEU A 16 -12.39 9.91 -9.53
CA LEU A 16 -11.10 9.22 -9.41
C LEU A 16 -10.17 9.41 -10.62
N LYS A 17 -10.55 10.23 -11.61
CA LYS A 17 -9.75 10.45 -12.83
C LYS A 17 -8.33 10.99 -12.59
N SER A 18 -8.13 11.65 -11.46
CA SER A 18 -6.83 12.20 -11.06
C SER A 18 -5.88 11.14 -10.53
N ILE A 19 -6.36 9.97 -10.12
CA ILE A 19 -5.51 8.86 -9.67
C ILE A 19 -5.16 7.99 -10.87
N LYS A 20 -3.87 7.69 -11.02
CA LYS A 20 -3.37 6.72 -11.99
C LYS A 20 -2.88 5.49 -11.26
N GLU A 21 -3.32 4.33 -11.72
CA GLU A 21 -2.72 3.06 -11.34
C GLU A 21 -1.41 2.88 -12.12
N TRP A 22 -0.35 2.49 -11.41
CA TRP A 22 0.83 1.94 -12.04
C TRP A 22 0.62 0.46 -12.33
N ASN A 23 0.29 -0.31 -11.29
CA ASN A 23 -0.03 -1.73 -11.40
C ASN A 23 -0.67 -2.28 -10.11
N SER A 24 -1.33 -3.45 -10.21
CA SER A 24 -1.86 -4.21 -9.07
C SER A 24 -1.41 -5.68 -9.15
N PHE A 25 -1.05 -6.24 -7.99
CA PHE A 25 -0.51 -7.59 -7.88
C PHE A 25 -1.25 -8.39 -6.82
N ILE A 26 -1.75 -9.56 -7.19
CA ILE A 26 -2.37 -10.52 -6.27
C ILE A 26 -1.35 -11.60 -5.95
N TYR A 27 -1.15 -11.84 -4.67
CA TYR A 27 -0.22 -12.82 -4.14
C TYR A 27 -0.97 -13.95 -3.47
N LEU A 28 -0.71 -15.19 -3.87
CA LEU A 28 -1.28 -16.41 -3.26
C LEU A 28 -0.26 -17.05 -2.30
N GLN A 29 0.24 -16.26 -1.36
CA GLN A 29 1.27 -16.67 -0.40
C GLN A 29 1.07 -15.99 0.96
N ASP A 30 1.76 -16.49 1.99
CA ASP A 30 1.65 -15.97 3.36
C ASP A 30 2.21 -14.55 3.48
N LEU A 31 1.32 -13.60 3.81
CA LEU A 31 1.61 -12.18 3.95
C LEU A 31 2.78 -11.92 4.91
N THR A 32 2.82 -12.60 6.06
CA THR A 32 3.86 -12.38 7.07
C THR A 32 5.24 -12.71 6.53
N SER A 33 5.35 -13.79 5.76
CA SER A 33 6.62 -14.24 5.17
C SER A 33 7.06 -13.42 3.95
N SER A 34 6.14 -12.78 3.22
CA SER A 34 6.45 -12.22 1.91
C SER A 34 6.25 -10.71 1.76
N LEU A 35 5.46 -10.06 2.61
CA LEU A 35 5.05 -8.66 2.41
C LEU A 35 6.23 -7.73 2.15
N TYR A 36 7.29 -7.80 2.96
CA TYR A 36 8.46 -6.94 2.80
C TYR A 36 9.14 -7.14 1.44
N THR A 37 9.41 -8.40 1.07
CA THR A 37 10.12 -8.73 -0.16
C THR A 37 9.35 -8.26 -1.38
N GLU A 38 8.06 -8.59 -1.45
CA GLU A 38 7.19 -8.22 -2.58
C GLU A 38 6.99 -6.70 -2.66
N LEU A 39 6.69 -6.06 -1.54
CA LEU A 39 6.50 -4.61 -1.50
C LEU A 39 7.77 -3.88 -1.90
N LYS A 40 8.94 -4.28 -1.39
CA LYS A 40 10.22 -3.66 -1.73
C LYS A 40 10.52 -3.81 -3.23
N GLU A 41 10.39 -5.01 -3.78
CA GLU A 41 10.67 -5.27 -5.18
C GLU A 41 9.78 -4.42 -6.09
N LYS A 42 8.46 -4.47 -5.88
CA LYS A 42 7.50 -3.73 -6.70
C LYS A 42 7.60 -2.23 -6.50
N LEU A 43 7.88 -1.78 -5.28
CA LEU A 43 8.12 -0.36 -5.02
C LEU A 43 9.37 0.14 -5.76
N THR A 44 10.47 -0.62 -5.77
CA THR A 44 11.66 -0.26 -6.54
C THR A 44 11.34 -0.16 -8.04
N GLN A 45 10.65 -1.17 -8.61
CA GLN A 45 10.23 -1.15 -10.02
C GLN A 45 9.32 0.05 -10.35
N CYS A 46 8.39 0.36 -9.45
CA CYS A 46 7.49 1.49 -9.56
C CYS A 46 8.27 2.82 -9.56
N LEU A 47 9.14 3.04 -8.58
CA LEU A 47 9.93 4.27 -8.46
C LEU A 47 10.92 4.47 -9.62
N THR A 48 11.45 3.39 -10.20
CA THR A 48 12.25 3.48 -11.43
C THR A 48 11.40 3.90 -12.64
N SER A 49 10.15 3.47 -12.71
CA SER A 49 9.24 3.76 -13.83
C SER A 49 8.63 5.16 -13.74
N ILE A 50 8.31 5.61 -12.52
CA ILE A 50 7.69 6.91 -12.23
C ILE A 50 8.50 7.64 -11.14
N PRO A 51 9.71 8.14 -11.48
CA PRO A 51 10.57 8.83 -10.53
C PRO A 51 9.92 10.11 -10.00
N ASP A 52 10.36 10.53 -8.82
CA ASP A 52 9.96 11.78 -8.14
C ASP A 52 8.46 11.91 -7.82
N ARG A 53 7.73 10.79 -7.82
CA ARG A 53 6.32 10.73 -7.43
C ARG A 53 6.14 10.25 -6.00
N THR A 54 5.11 10.79 -5.35
CA THR A 54 4.53 10.15 -4.17
C THR A 54 3.74 8.94 -4.64
N ILE A 55 4.09 7.77 -4.11
CA ILE A 55 3.44 6.50 -4.43
C ILE A 55 2.46 6.15 -3.32
N TYR A 56 1.26 5.79 -3.70
CA TYR A 56 0.19 5.32 -2.83
C TYR A 56 0.04 3.83 -3.05
N VAL A 57 0.37 3.02 -2.04
CA VAL A 57 0.21 1.57 -2.10
C VAL A 57 -0.95 1.17 -1.22
N ILE A 58 -2.00 0.63 -1.81
CA ILE A 58 -3.06 -0.04 -1.05
C ILE A 58 -2.65 -1.49 -0.86
N LEU A 59 -2.65 -1.94 0.39
CA LEU A 59 -2.56 -3.36 0.74
C LEU A 59 -3.95 -3.84 1.16
N ILE A 60 -4.47 -4.85 0.45
CA ILE A 60 -5.69 -5.55 0.83
C ILE A 60 -5.34 -6.93 1.37
N ALA A 61 -5.76 -7.22 2.60
CA ALA A 61 -5.58 -8.50 3.26
C ALA A 61 -6.69 -8.75 4.29
N LEU A 62 -7.23 -9.96 4.37
CA LEU A 62 -8.24 -10.34 5.39
C LEU A 62 -9.46 -9.39 5.47
N ASN A 63 -9.98 -8.94 4.33
CA ASN A 63 -11.05 -7.92 4.24
C ASN A 63 -10.69 -6.58 4.90
N ARG A 64 -9.39 -6.28 5.03
CA ARG A 64 -8.87 -5.00 5.49
C ARG A 64 -8.10 -4.33 4.36
N SER A 65 -8.18 -3.01 4.33
CA SER A 65 -7.41 -2.19 3.41
C SER A 65 -6.60 -1.18 4.21
N ILE A 66 -5.30 -1.16 4.00
CA ILE A 66 -4.42 -0.12 4.53
C ILE A 66 -3.81 0.68 3.39
N LEU A 67 -3.42 1.91 3.70
CA LEU A 67 -2.73 2.79 2.75
C LEU A 67 -1.31 3.06 3.23
N LEU A 68 -0.35 2.79 2.35
CA LEU A 68 1.04 3.20 2.49
C LEU A 68 1.29 4.38 1.55
N VAL A 69 1.78 5.49 2.09
CA VAL A 69 2.20 6.67 1.32
C VAL A 69 3.72 6.73 1.33
N ILE A 70 4.32 6.59 0.16
CA ILE A 70 5.76 6.59 -0.06
C ILE A 70 6.16 7.92 -0.68
N GLU A 71 6.79 8.77 0.10
CA GLU A 71 7.35 10.04 -0.35
C GLU A 71 8.83 9.81 -0.66
N HIS A 72 9.20 9.75 -1.94
CA HIS A 72 10.58 9.49 -2.34
C HIS A 72 11.50 10.71 -2.09
N GLN A 73 10.98 11.94 -2.18
CA GLN A 73 11.80 13.14 -2.09
C GLN A 73 12.52 13.26 -0.72
N GLY A 74 13.82 13.58 -0.75
CA GLY A 74 14.65 13.72 0.45
C GLY A 74 15.12 12.39 1.05
N GLN A 75 14.95 12.19 2.36
CA GLN A 75 15.42 10.99 3.07
C GLN A 75 14.49 9.76 2.89
N GLY A 76 13.43 9.87 2.09
CA GLY A 76 12.43 8.83 1.89
C GLY A 76 11.57 8.61 3.14
N ARG A 77 10.27 8.88 3.05
CA ARG A 77 9.32 8.68 4.16
C ARG A 77 8.21 7.74 3.76
N ILE A 78 7.85 6.86 4.69
CA ILE A 78 6.73 5.93 4.56
C ILE A 78 5.72 6.24 5.66
N THR A 79 4.49 6.51 5.26
CA THR A 79 3.35 6.68 6.18
C THR A 79 2.38 5.53 5.97
N LEU A 80 2.10 4.75 7.01
CA LEU A 80 1.06 3.72 7.03
C LEU A 80 -0.19 4.30 7.70
N LEU A 81 -1.33 4.15 7.03
CA LEU A 81 -2.65 4.55 7.49
C LEU A 81 -3.54 3.31 7.51
N ASP A 82 -4.01 2.92 8.69
CA ASP A 82 -4.97 1.84 8.87
C ASP A 82 -6.21 2.36 9.59
N SER A 83 -7.35 2.32 8.90
CA SER A 83 -8.63 2.80 9.43
C SER A 83 -9.28 1.79 10.40
N HIS A 84 -8.82 0.54 10.42
CA HIS A 84 -9.36 -0.47 11.32
C HIS A 84 -9.00 -0.16 12.78
N GLN A 85 -9.94 -0.50 13.65
CA GLN A 85 -9.78 -0.33 15.09
C GLN A 85 -8.79 -1.37 15.63
N HIS A 86 -7.57 -0.92 15.95
CA HIS A 86 -6.55 -1.71 16.65
C HIS A 86 -6.52 -1.44 18.15
N ALA A 87 -7.02 -0.29 18.58
CA ALA A 87 -7.12 0.16 19.97
C ALA A 87 -8.55 0.64 20.27
N PRO A 88 -8.94 0.85 21.54
CA PRO A 88 -10.30 1.29 21.89
C PRO A 88 -10.75 2.57 21.18
N TYR A 89 -9.82 3.40 20.70
CA TYR A 89 -10.11 4.63 19.95
C TYR A 89 -9.15 4.78 18.76
N GLY A 90 -9.71 4.99 17.56
CA GLY A 90 -9.01 5.61 16.42
C GLY A 90 -8.39 4.68 15.38
N SER A 91 -8.02 5.32 14.27
CA SER A 91 -7.18 4.77 13.19
C SER A 91 -5.71 4.77 13.59
N VAL A 92 -4.94 3.81 13.09
CA VAL A 92 -3.49 3.74 13.33
C VAL A 92 -2.75 4.49 12.22
N ILE A 93 -1.90 5.42 12.63
CA ILE A 93 -1.01 6.16 11.73
C ILE A 93 0.41 5.97 12.22
N VAL A 94 1.28 5.42 11.37
CA VAL A 94 2.71 5.25 11.67
C VAL A 94 3.53 5.88 10.56
N GLN A 95 4.55 6.63 10.94
CA GLN A 95 5.52 7.23 10.03
C GLN A 95 6.92 6.71 10.33
N THR A 96 7.64 6.32 9.28
CA THR A 96 9.01 5.82 9.41
C THR A 96 9.87 6.22 8.21
N PRO A 97 11.19 6.36 8.37
CA PRO A 97 12.10 6.47 7.23
C PRO A 97 12.03 5.24 6.31
N ALA A 98 12.25 5.44 5.01
CA ALA A 98 12.21 4.36 4.01
C ALA A 98 13.13 3.16 4.31
N PRO A 99 14.34 3.31 4.87
CA PRO A 99 15.18 2.18 5.27
C PRO A 99 14.52 1.21 6.26
N ASN A 100 13.53 1.66 7.02
CA ASN A 100 12.83 0.85 8.02
C ASN A 100 11.60 0.12 7.46
N LEU A 101 11.44 0.06 6.13
CA LEU A 101 10.31 -0.62 5.48
C LEU A 101 10.11 -2.05 6.00
N GLN A 102 11.20 -2.80 6.21
CA GLN A 102 11.12 -4.17 6.74
C GLN A 102 10.52 -4.20 8.16
N ALA A 103 10.99 -3.33 9.05
CA ALA A 103 10.48 -3.24 10.42
C ALA A 103 9.00 -2.85 10.43
N LEU A 104 8.59 -1.92 9.55
CA LEU A 104 7.18 -1.53 9.39
C LEU A 104 6.31 -2.71 8.93
N CYS A 105 6.77 -3.48 7.93
CA CYS A 105 6.04 -4.65 7.44
C CYS A 105 5.88 -5.70 8.56
N SER A 106 6.96 -6.02 9.27
CA SER A 106 6.94 -6.96 10.39
C SER A 106 6.00 -6.50 11.52
N TRP A 107 6.06 -5.21 11.88
CA TRP A 107 5.19 -4.62 12.88
C TRP A 107 3.71 -4.71 12.46
N TYR A 108 3.39 -4.36 11.21
CA TYR A 108 2.02 -4.45 10.72
C TYR A 108 1.51 -5.89 10.70
N CYS A 109 2.30 -6.83 10.20
CA CYS A 109 1.92 -8.24 10.21
C CYS A 109 1.69 -8.78 11.64
N ALA A 110 2.45 -8.30 12.63
CA ALA A 110 2.25 -8.66 14.03
C ALA A 110 0.93 -8.12 14.63
N LEU A 111 0.34 -7.07 14.07
CA LEU A 111 -0.98 -6.58 14.46
C LEU A 111 -2.12 -7.47 13.91
N LEU A 112 -1.86 -8.25 12.87
CA LEU A 112 -2.85 -9.15 12.29
C LEU A 112 -3.01 -10.38 13.17
N ARG A 113 -4.24 -10.60 13.67
CA ARG A 113 -4.57 -11.74 14.54
C ARG A 113 -4.68 -13.08 13.81
N HIS A 114 -4.67 -13.07 12.47
CA HIS A 114 -4.92 -14.23 11.64
C HIS A 114 -3.86 -14.35 10.54
N LYS A 115 -3.53 -15.60 10.18
CA LYS A 115 -2.72 -15.89 8.99
C LYS A 115 -3.47 -15.43 7.74
N CYS A 116 -2.73 -14.83 6.81
CA CYS A 116 -3.27 -14.34 5.54
C CYS A 116 -2.50 -14.98 4.40
N SER A 117 -3.10 -15.95 3.72
CA SER A 117 -2.49 -16.69 2.61
C SER A 117 -2.72 -16.03 1.24
N MET A 118 -3.38 -14.87 1.21
CA MET A 118 -3.63 -14.12 -0.01
C MET A 118 -3.77 -12.64 0.27
N TYR A 119 -3.09 -11.80 -0.52
CA TYR A 119 -3.20 -10.35 -0.40
C TYR A 119 -2.99 -9.67 -1.76
N GLU A 120 -3.41 -8.41 -1.85
CA GLU A 120 -3.24 -7.56 -3.03
C GLU A 120 -2.37 -6.35 -2.67
N LEU A 121 -1.43 -6.00 -3.54
CA LEU A 121 -0.72 -4.71 -3.51
C LEU A 121 -1.06 -3.92 -4.77
N SER A 122 -1.69 -2.75 -4.59
CA SER A 122 -2.08 -1.86 -5.69
C SER A 122 -1.34 -0.53 -5.57
N PHE A 123 -0.57 -0.21 -6.60
CA PHE A 123 0.31 0.96 -6.64
C PHE A 123 -0.31 2.05 -7.49
N MET A 124 -0.45 3.24 -6.92
CA MET A 124 -1.06 4.39 -7.56
C MET A 124 -0.23 5.64 -7.34
N TYR A 125 -0.47 6.64 -8.18
CA TYR A 125 0.12 7.96 -8.08
C TYR A 125 -0.83 9.00 -8.66
N PHE A 126 -0.66 10.24 -8.22
CA PHE A 126 -1.24 11.37 -8.92
C PHE A 126 -0.25 11.86 -9.98
N PRO A 127 -0.68 12.02 -11.25
CA PRO A 127 0.14 12.71 -12.24
C PRO A 127 0.35 14.16 -11.78
N SER A 128 1.45 14.79 -12.20
CA SER A 128 1.58 16.24 -12.02
C SER A 128 0.34 16.93 -12.59
N ALA A 129 -0.08 18.03 -11.96
CA ALA A 129 -0.89 18.99 -12.67
C ALA A 129 -0.18 19.34 -14.00
N PRO A 130 -0.92 19.39 -15.13
CA PRO A 130 -0.36 19.75 -16.42
C PRO A 130 0.27 21.15 -16.40
#